data_AF-Q7TUH6-F1
#
_entry.id   AF-Q7TUH6-F1
#
_cell.length_a   1.000
_cell.length_b   1.000
_cell.length_c   1.000
_cell.angle_alpha   90.00
_cell.angle_beta   90.00
_cell.angle_gamma   90.00
#
_symmetry.space_group_name_H-M   'P 1'
#
loop_
_entity.id
_entity.type
_entity.pdbx_description
1 polymer ?
#
loop_
_entity_poly.entity_id
_entity_poly.type
_entity_poly.pdbx_seq_one_letter_code
_entity_poly.pdbx_strand_id
1 'polypeptide(L)'
;MKKKSITYTDLSKKQLQHLKELYIQKKVECMSHKELKEFVLEIISHQINDTIGKEEEMEAWMEMSKFYGDQFEIIILEIQQKFANNENLQNFEEDSKEHRLELLEKNNIEQNKQDMWDD
;
A
#
# COMPACT_ATOMS: atom_id res chain seq x y z
N MET A 1 -1.96 -1.73 46.70
CA MET A 1 -1.09 -2.65 45.92
C MET A 1 -0.85 -2.04 44.56
N LYS A 2 0.40 -1.73 44.18
CA LYS A 2 0.70 -1.24 42.81
C LYS A 2 0.43 -2.40 41.85
N LYS A 3 -0.55 -2.27 40.94
CA LYS A 3 -0.76 -3.23 39.87
C LYS A 3 0.52 -3.27 39.04
N LYS A 4 1.24 -4.40 39.06
CA LYS A 4 2.33 -4.61 38.10
C LYS A 4 1.70 -4.60 36.70
N SER A 5 2.17 -3.71 35.83
CA SER A 5 1.79 -3.72 34.43
C SER A 5 2.42 -4.93 33.76
N ILE A 6 1.61 -5.76 33.12
CA ILE A 6 2.09 -6.84 32.27
C ILE A 6 2.74 -6.20 31.04
N THR A 7 3.94 -6.64 30.68
CA THR A 7 4.66 -6.20 29.48
C THR A 7 4.77 -7.33 28.46
N TYR A 8 5.26 -7.03 27.25
CA TYR A 8 5.40 -8.04 26.19
C TYR A 8 6.37 -9.17 26.56
N THR A 9 7.35 -8.90 27.44
CA THR A 9 8.34 -9.88 27.91
C THR A 9 7.73 -10.93 28.83
N ASP A 10 6.57 -10.66 29.41
CA ASP A 10 5.84 -11.60 30.26
C ASP A 10 5.06 -12.64 29.45
N LEU A 11 5.00 -12.49 28.12
CA LEU A 11 4.27 -13.36 27.21
C LEU A 11 5.22 -14.25 26.41
N SER A 12 4.87 -15.54 26.31
CA SER A 12 5.51 -16.40 25.31
C SER A 12 5.16 -15.95 23.88
N LYS A 13 5.99 -16.34 22.90
CA LYS A 13 5.75 -16.05 21.47
C LYS A 13 4.34 -16.45 21.01
N LYS A 14 3.84 -17.60 21.46
CA LYS A 14 2.50 -18.11 21.12
C LYS A 14 1.39 -17.26 21.74
N GLN A 15 1.55 -16.83 23.00
CA GLN A 15 0.58 -15.95 23.65
C GLN A 15 0.58 -14.55 23.04
N LEU A 16 1.76 -14.03 22.69
CA LEU A 16 1.87 -12.74 22.01
C LEU A 16 1.25 -12.78 20.61
N GLN A 17 1.44 -13.87 19.87
CA GLN A 17 0.79 -14.07 18.57
C GLN A 17 -0.74 -14.07 18.71
N HIS A 18 -1.27 -14.79 19.70
CA HIS A 18 -2.71 -14.81 19.96
C HIS A 18 -3.26 -13.43 20.36
N LEU A 19 -2.50 -12.65 21.15
CA LEU A 19 -2.85 -11.27 21.48
C LEU A 19 -2.92 -10.38 20.22
N LYS A 20 -1.99 -10.55 19.27
CA LYS A 20 -2.00 -9.83 17.99
C LYS A 20 -3.24 -10.18 17.16
N GLU A 21 -3.57 -11.47 17.06
CA GLU A 21 -4.77 -11.94 16.35
C GLU A 21 -6.05 -11.34 16.95
N LEU A 22 -6.17 -11.38 18.28
CA LEU A 22 -7.31 -10.78 19.00
C LEU A 22 -7.40 -9.27 18.75
N TYR A 23 -6.26 -8.57 18.79
CA TYR A 23 -6.21 -7.14 18.50
C TYR A 23 -6.67 -6.84 17.07
N ILE A 24 -6.18 -7.56 16.06
CA ILE A 24 -6.55 -7.35 14.65
C ILE A 24 -8.06 -7.53 14.49
N GLN A 25 -8.62 -8.62 15.03
CA GLN A 25 -10.06 -8.88 14.97
C GLN A 25 -10.85 -7.73 15.60
N LYS A 26 -10.51 -7.34 16.83
CA LYS A 26 -11.22 -6.27 17.53
C LYS A 26 -11.07 -4.91 16.85
N LYS A 27 -9.89 -4.64 16.26
CA LYS A 27 -9.63 -3.41 15.53
C LYS A 27 -10.54 -3.29 14.31
N VAL A 28 -10.72 -4.37 13.54
CA VAL A 28 -11.62 -4.40 12.37
C VAL A 28 -13.09 -4.31 12.81
N GLU A 29 -13.50 -5.04 13.85
CA GLU A 29 -14.88 -5.01 14.38
C GLU A 29 -15.30 -3.61 14.86
N CYS A 30 -14.35 -2.82 15.38
CA CYS A 30 -14.61 -1.48 15.88
C CYS A 30 -14.53 -0.38 14.80
N MET A 31 -14.08 -0.68 13.58
CA MET A 31 -14.05 0.29 12.49
C MET A 31 -15.46 0.52 11.94
N SER A 32 -15.78 1.78 11.66
CA SER A 32 -16.94 2.09 10.84
C SER A 32 -16.73 1.60 9.40
N HIS A 33 -17.82 1.40 8.67
CA HIS A 33 -17.74 1.02 7.26
C HIS A 33 -16.93 2.03 6.42
N LYS A 34 -17.00 3.33 6.78
CA LYS A 34 -16.21 4.38 6.13
C LYS A 34 -14.72 4.17 6.37
N GLU A 35 -14.29 4.04 7.62
CA GLU A 35 -12.88 3.84 7.96
C GLU A 35 -12.33 2.54 7.36
N LEU A 36 -13.11 1.46 7.38
CA LEU A 36 -12.71 0.20 6.76
C LEU A 36 -12.54 0.36 5.25
N LYS A 37 -13.45 1.08 4.59
CA LYS A 37 -13.35 1.36 3.15
C LYS A 37 -12.12 2.20 2.82
N GLU A 38 -11.86 3.25 3.60
CA GLU A 38 -10.68 4.12 3.43
C GLU A 38 -9.38 3.33 3.63
N PHE A 39 -9.32 2.50 4.67
CA PHE A 39 -8.18 1.64 4.93
C PHE A 39 -7.93 0.64 3.80
N VAL A 40 -8.97 -0.04 3.32
CA VAL A 40 -8.83 -1.00 2.22
C VAL A 40 -8.45 -0.30 0.91
N LEU A 41 -8.99 0.88 0.65
CA LEU A 41 -8.63 1.69 -0.52
C LEU A 41 -7.14 2.05 -0.51
N GLU A 42 -6.62 2.49 0.63
CA GLU A 42 -5.20 2.80 0.78
C GLU A 42 -4.31 1.58 0.49
N ILE A 43 -4.68 0.41 1.05
CA ILE A 43 -3.93 -0.83 0.81
C ILE A 43 -3.94 -1.22 -0.67
N ILE A 44 -5.11 -1.23 -1.32
CA ILE A 44 -5.20 -1.57 -2.75
C ILE A 44 -4.46 -0.54 -3.61
N SER A 45 -4.52 0.74 -3.25
CA SER A 45 -3.79 1.80 -3.96
C SER A 45 -2.29 1.52 -3.94
N HIS A 46 -1.70 1.20 -2.80
CA HIS A 46 -0.27 0.88 -2.74
C HIS A 46 0.07 -0.37 -3.57
N GLN A 47 -0.77 -1.40 -3.53
CA GLN A 47 -0.54 -2.65 -4.29
C GLN A 47 -0.57 -2.46 -5.81
N ILE A 48 -1.42 -1.55 -6.30
CA ILE A 48 -1.63 -1.36 -7.75
C ILE A 48 -0.78 -0.21 -8.30
N ASN A 49 -0.54 0.85 -7.52
CA ASN A 49 0.12 2.07 -8.01
C ASN A 49 1.61 2.14 -7.68
N ASP A 50 2.07 1.50 -6.59
CA ASP A 50 3.46 1.55 -6.15
C ASP A 50 4.27 0.32 -6.60
N THR A 51 3.87 -0.28 -7.73
CA THR A 51 4.54 -1.42 -8.36
C THR A 51 5.94 -1.05 -8.85
N ILE A 52 6.93 -1.89 -8.55
CA ILE A 52 8.33 -1.69 -8.92
C ILE A 52 8.76 -2.77 -9.91
N GLY A 53 8.82 -2.36 -11.17
CA GLY A 53 9.36 -3.19 -12.24
C GLY A 53 8.30 -4.02 -12.94
N LYS A 54 8.74 -4.69 -14.02
CA LYS A 54 7.84 -5.25 -15.03
C LYS A 54 6.97 -6.40 -14.50
N GLU A 55 7.49 -7.20 -13.57
CA GLU A 55 6.77 -8.36 -13.04
C GLU A 55 5.59 -7.93 -12.17
N GLU A 56 5.80 -7.00 -11.23
CA GLU A 56 4.76 -6.45 -10.36
C GLU A 56 3.67 -5.70 -11.18
N GLU A 57 4.07 -4.95 -12.22
CA GLU A 57 3.13 -4.33 -13.17
C GLU A 57 2.26 -5.36 -13.92
N MET A 58 2.86 -6.49 -14.32
CA MET A 58 2.11 -7.58 -14.96
C MET A 58 1.15 -8.24 -13.98
N GLU A 59 1.53 -8.39 -12.71
CA GLU A 59 0.64 -8.91 -11.67
C GLU A 59 -0.55 -7.97 -11.41
N ALA A 60 -0.31 -6.68 -11.24
CA ALA A 60 -1.35 -5.67 -11.10
C ALA A 60 -2.29 -5.66 -12.33
N TRP A 61 -1.73 -5.74 -13.54
CA TRP A 61 -2.51 -5.87 -14.78
C TRP A 61 -3.40 -7.12 -14.80
N MET A 62 -2.85 -8.28 -14.41
CA MET A 62 -3.62 -9.52 -14.34
C MET A 62 -4.75 -9.45 -13.31
N GLU A 63 -4.50 -8.82 -12.16
CA GLU A 63 -5.51 -8.61 -11.13
C GLU A 63 -6.66 -7.72 -11.65
N MET A 64 -6.34 -6.58 -12.26
CA MET A 64 -7.33 -5.70 -12.88
C MET A 64 -8.12 -6.41 -13.99
N SER A 65 -7.42 -7.11 -14.88
CA SER A 65 -8.04 -7.88 -15.98
C SER A 65 -9.04 -8.91 -15.45
N LYS A 66 -8.65 -9.65 -14.40
CA LYS A 66 -9.52 -10.63 -13.76
C LYS A 66 -10.73 -9.98 -13.07
N PHE A 67 -10.55 -8.82 -12.46
CA PHE A 67 -11.61 -8.09 -11.76
C PHE A 67 -12.66 -7.54 -12.73
N TYR A 68 -12.22 -6.88 -13.82
CA TYR A 68 -13.12 -6.28 -14.81
C TYR A 68 -13.65 -7.29 -15.83
N GLY A 69 -12.99 -8.44 -16.00
CA GLY A 69 -13.41 -9.52 -16.88
C GLY A 69 -13.67 -9.04 -18.31
N ASP A 70 -14.82 -9.40 -18.86
CA ASP A 70 -15.21 -9.07 -20.24
C ASP A 70 -15.29 -7.55 -20.51
N GLN A 71 -15.43 -6.72 -19.47
CA GLN A 71 -15.48 -5.27 -19.62
C GLN A 71 -14.09 -4.62 -19.70
N PHE A 72 -13.03 -5.35 -19.37
CA PHE A 72 -11.69 -4.78 -19.22
C PHE A 72 -11.19 -4.11 -20.51
N GLU A 73 -11.37 -4.77 -21.65
CA GLU A 73 -10.96 -4.24 -22.95
C GLU A 73 -11.76 -2.97 -23.33
N ILE A 74 -13.07 -2.96 -23.05
CA ILE A 74 -13.92 -1.78 -23.30
C ILE A 74 -13.45 -0.59 -22.47
N ILE A 75 -13.16 -0.81 -21.18
CA ILE A 75 -12.67 0.24 -20.27
C ILE A 75 -11.32 0.80 -20.76
N ILE A 76 -10.41 -0.06 -21.22
CA ILE A 76 -9.12 0.38 -21.79
C ILE A 76 -9.34 1.25 -23.02
N LEU A 77 -10.22 0.84 -23.93
CA LEU A 77 -10.53 1.61 -25.15
C LEU A 77 -11.13 2.99 -24.82
N GLU A 78 -12.03 3.06 -23.83
CA GLU A 78 -12.59 4.34 -23.36
C GLU A 78 -11.52 5.25 -22.75
N ILE A 79 -10.58 4.69 -21.97
CA ILE A 79 -9.44 5.43 -21.42
C ILE A 79 -8.60 5.97 -22.57
N GLN A 80 -8.17 5.11 -23.50
CA GLN A 80 -7.35 5.52 -24.65
C GLN A 80 -8.03 6.63 -25.47
N GLN A 81 -9.34 6.54 -25.71
CA GLN A 81 -10.10 7.58 -26.41
C GLN A 81 -10.14 8.91 -25.64
N LYS A 82 -10.33 8.87 -24.30
CA LYS A 82 -10.31 10.06 -23.45
C LYS A 82 -8.96 10.78 -23.44
N PHE A 83 -7.86 10.03 -23.49
CA PHE A 83 -6.51 10.59 -23.50
C PHE A 83 -6.03 10.97 -24.91
N ALA A 84 -6.45 10.26 -25.97
CA ALA A 84 -6.17 10.64 -27.36
C ALA A 84 -6.87 11.95 -27.77
N ASN A 85 -8.06 12.21 -27.24
CA ASN A 85 -8.77 13.50 -27.44
C ASN A 85 -8.17 14.65 -26.60
N ASN A 86 -7.23 14.36 -25.70
CA ASN A 86 -6.50 15.33 -24.88
C ASN A 86 -5.01 15.32 -25.27
N GLU A 87 -4.67 15.80 -26.47
CA GLU A 87 -3.29 15.92 -26.99
C GLU A 87 -2.33 16.80 -26.14
N ASN A 88 -2.65 17.17 -24.90
CA ASN A 88 -1.81 18.00 -24.01
C ASN A 88 -1.35 17.31 -22.71
N LEU A 89 -1.58 16.01 -22.50
CA LEU A 89 -1.15 15.32 -21.27
C LEU A 89 0.22 14.65 -21.44
N GLN A 90 1.23 15.47 -21.76
CA GLN A 90 2.61 15.01 -21.90
C GLN A 90 3.39 14.88 -20.57
N ASN A 91 2.73 15.03 -19.41
CA ASN A 91 3.45 15.24 -18.14
C ASN A 91 3.18 14.22 -17.02
N PHE A 92 2.52 13.08 -17.27
CA PHE A 92 2.29 12.10 -16.18
C PHE A 92 3.53 11.24 -15.88
N GLU A 93 4.39 10.99 -16.87
CA GLU A 93 5.68 10.30 -16.65
C GLU A 93 6.71 11.18 -15.92
N GLU A 94 6.59 12.51 -15.99
CA GLU A 94 7.51 13.43 -15.30
C GLU A 94 7.19 13.52 -13.80
N ASP A 95 5.91 13.66 -13.42
CA ASP A 95 5.49 13.72 -12.00
C ASP A 95 5.85 12.44 -11.21
N SER A 96 5.71 11.25 -11.83
CA SER A 96 6.10 9.97 -11.21
C SER A 96 7.61 9.87 -10.98
N LYS A 97 8.43 10.37 -11.94
CA LYS A 97 9.89 10.38 -11.81
C LYS A 97 10.34 11.37 -10.74
N GLU A 98 9.68 12.53 -10.65
CA GLU A 98 9.99 13.57 -9.67
C GLU A 98 9.64 13.12 -8.25
N HIS A 99 8.48 12.48 -8.05
CA HIS A 99 8.11 11.88 -6.76
C HIS A 99 9.08 10.78 -6.33
N ARG A 100 9.54 9.98 -7.29
CA ARG A 100 10.53 8.92 -7.04
C ARG A 100 11.91 9.48 -6.68
N LEU A 101 12.31 10.62 -7.27
CA LEU A 101 13.52 11.33 -6.88
C LEU A 101 13.41 11.87 -5.45
N GLU A 102 12.25 12.45 -5.11
CA GLU A 102 11.97 12.97 -3.77
C GLU A 102 12.03 11.89 -2.69
N LEU A 103 11.48 10.70 -2.96
CA LEU A 103 11.54 9.55 -2.04
C LEU A 103 12.96 9.00 -1.88
N LEU A 104 13.75 9.01 -2.94
CA LEU A 104 15.17 8.61 -2.90
C LEU A 104 16.02 9.64 -2.13
N GLU A 105 15.76 10.94 -2.30
CA GLU A 105 16.42 11.99 -1.53
C GLU A 105 16.04 11.93 -0.04
N LYS A 106 14.76 11.74 0.28
CA LYS A 106 14.28 11.55 1.67
C LYS A 106 14.96 10.33 2.32
N ASN A 107 15.03 9.20 1.61
CA ASN A 107 15.74 8.01 2.09
C ASN A 107 17.26 8.22 2.24
N ASN A 108 17.92 8.93 1.32
CA ASN A 108 19.35 9.22 1.43
C ASN A 108 19.66 10.20 2.58
N ILE A 109 18.76 11.14 2.88
CA ILE A 109 18.89 12.02 4.04
C ILE A 109 18.65 11.25 5.34
N GLU A 110 17.75 10.27 5.34
CA GLU A 110 17.50 9.38 6.49
C GLU A 110 18.62 8.34 6.69
N GLN A 111 19.34 7.90 5.65
CA GLN A 111 20.52 7.04 5.80
C GLN A 111 21.69 7.71 6.54
N ASN A 112 21.74 9.04 6.64
CA ASN A 112 22.68 9.74 7.51
C ASN A 112 22.28 9.70 9.00
N LYS A 113 21.14 9.10 9.34
CA LYS A 113 20.70 8.86 10.72
C LYS A 113 20.35 7.40 10.92
N GLN A 114 21.31 6.71 11.54
CA GLN A 114 21.14 5.45 12.27
C GLN A 114 21.17 4.19 11.39
N ASP A 115 22.35 3.58 11.34
CA ASP A 115 22.45 2.14 11.17
C ASP A 115 21.72 1.47 12.35
N MET A 116 20.60 0.80 12.06
CA MET A 116 19.70 0.20 13.06
C MET A 116 19.89 -1.32 13.14
N TRP A 117 21.00 -1.84 12.60
CA TRP A 117 21.29 -3.27 12.51
C TRP A 117 22.72 -3.64 12.96
N ASP A 118 23.40 -2.73 13.69
CA ASP A 118 24.59 -3.10 14.46
C ASP A 118 24.15 -3.61 15.85
N ASP A 119 24.13 -4.95 15.99
CA ASP A 119 24.14 -5.68 17.27
C ASP A 119 25.49 -5.53 18.00
#